data_AF-A0A5B9Q5U6-F1
#
_entry.id   AF-A0A5B9Q5U6-F1
#
_cell.length_a   1.000
_cell.length_b   1.000
_cell.length_c   1.000
_cell.angle_alpha   90.00
_cell.angle_beta   90.00
_cell.angle_gamma   90.00
#
_symmetry.space_group_name_H-M   'P 1'
#
loop_
_entity.id
_entity.type
_entity.pdbx_description
1 polymer ?
#
loop_
_entity_poly.entity_id
_entity_poly.type
_entity_poly.pdbx_seq_one_letter_code
_entity_poly.pdbx_strand_id
1 'polypeptide(L)'
;MLSSMFESSTVPLLEQVVNFTQSRHGVLAGNIANIDTPGYKSRDLSVESFQTRLQEAVDAKHQAAESPTYALNARLAGRATGSGSENWDRVRETAEDILYHDNHDVSLETQVTEISKNQVQHNMALTIMNSQFRLLRAAVTERV
;
A
#
# COMPACT_ATOMS: atom_id res chain seq x y z
N MET A 1 -21.64 12.31 3.67
CA MET A 1 -20.87 13.31 4.43
C MET A 1 -19.68 12.69 5.15
N LEU A 2 -19.86 11.60 5.91
CA LEU A 2 -18.73 10.89 6.56
C LEU A 2 -17.67 10.39 5.56
N SER A 3 -18.09 9.77 4.44
CA SER A 3 -17.18 9.23 3.41
C SER A 3 -16.24 10.29 2.82
N SER A 4 -16.76 11.49 2.56
CA SER A 4 -15.98 12.63 2.05
C SER A 4 -14.93 13.16 3.05
N MET A 5 -15.18 13.01 4.36
CA MET A 5 -14.20 13.36 5.40
C MET A 5 -13.09 12.30 5.55
N PHE A 6 -13.38 11.03 5.27
CA PHE A 6 -12.38 9.97 5.24
C PHE A 6 -11.55 9.99 3.95
N GLU A 7 -12.15 10.33 2.81
CA GLU A 7 -11.46 10.51 1.53
C GLU A 7 -10.48 11.68 1.54
N SER A 8 -10.76 12.75 2.30
CA SER A 8 -9.82 13.86 2.50
C SER A 8 -8.72 13.56 3.53
N SER A 9 -8.84 12.49 4.32
CA SER A 9 -7.85 12.07 5.32
C SER A 9 -6.70 11.24 4.69
N THR A 10 -5.66 10.97 5.48
CA THR A 10 -4.55 10.07 5.10
C THR A 10 -4.92 8.59 5.30
N VAL A 11 -6.09 8.29 5.88
CA VAL A 11 -6.56 6.92 6.14
C VAL A 11 -6.56 6.02 4.89
N PRO A 12 -7.07 6.44 3.72
CA PRO A 12 -7.05 5.59 2.52
C PRO A 12 -5.63 5.27 2.05
N LEU A 13 -4.69 6.20 2.24
CA LEU A 13 -3.28 5.99 1.91
C LEU A 13 -2.63 4.97 2.85
N LEU A 14 -2.93 5.06 4.14
CA LEU A 14 -2.41 4.14 5.15
C LEU A 14 -3.00 2.74 4.98
N GLU A 15 -4.28 2.64 4.62
CA GLU A 15 -4.92 1.38 4.24
C GLU A 15 -4.16 0.72 3.09
N GLN A 16 -3.76 1.51 2.09
CA GLN A 16 -3.02 1.00 0.95
C GLN A 16 -1.63 0.44 1.33
N VAL A 17 -0.93 1.10 2.25
CA VAL A 17 0.34 0.60 2.80
C VAL A 17 0.14 -0.68 3.59
N VAL A 18 -0.92 -0.75 4.40
CA VAL A 18 -1.26 -1.96 5.19
C VAL A 18 -1.57 -3.13 4.26
N ASN A 19 -2.37 -2.93 3.21
CA ASN A 19 -2.71 -3.98 2.25
C ASN A 19 -1.49 -4.48 1.47
N PHE A 20 -0.60 -3.57 1.06
CA PHE A 20 0.65 -3.92 0.38
C PHE A 20 1.56 -4.75 1.30
N THR A 21 1.81 -4.27 2.52
CA THR A 21 2.69 -4.95 3.49
C THR A 21 2.14 -6.32 3.90
N GLN A 22 0.81 -6.44 4.07
CA GLN A 22 0.12 -7.72 4.28
C GLN A 22 0.39 -8.70 3.12
N SER A 23 0.19 -8.26 1.88
CA SER A 23 0.38 -9.09 0.69
C SER A 23 1.84 -9.52 0.54
N ARG A 24 2.78 -8.60 0.76
CA ARG A 24 4.22 -8.86 0.75
C ARG A 24 4.62 -9.87 1.81
N HIS A 25 4.02 -9.80 3.00
CA HIS A 25 4.29 -10.77 4.08
C HIS A 25 3.94 -12.19 3.65
N GLY A 26 2.81 -12.38 2.94
CA GLY A 26 2.44 -13.68 2.38
C GLY A 26 3.44 -14.23 1.37
N VAL A 27 3.98 -13.36 0.50
CA VAL A 27 5.01 -13.74 -0.48
C VAL A 27 6.32 -14.14 0.20
N LEU A 28 6.80 -13.34 1.15
CA LEU A 28 8.03 -13.62 1.89
C LEU A 28 7.90 -14.91 2.74
N ALA A 29 6.77 -15.12 3.39
CA ALA A 29 6.48 -16.36 4.10
C ALA A 29 6.49 -17.58 3.16
N GLY A 30 5.94 -17.43 1.95
CA GLY A 30 6.02 -18.43 0.89
C GLY A 30 7.45 -18.75 0.48
N ASN A 31 8.34 -17.76 0.41
CA ASN A 31 9.76 -18.01 0.11
C ASN A 31 10.44 -18.82 1.22
N ILE A 32 10.20 -18.47 2.49
CA ILE A 32 10.77 -19.23 3.61
C ILE A 32 10.27 -20.67 3.61
N ALA A 33 8.98 -20.88 3.37
CA ALA A 33 8.38 -22.22 3.33
C ALA A 33 8.98 -23.11 2.23
N ASN A 34 9.45 -22.52 1.12
CA ASN A 34 10.00 -23.25 -0.02
C ASN A 34 11.54 -23.12 -0.14
N ILE A 35 12.23 -22.61 0.89
CA ILE A 35 13.67 -22.34 0.82
C ILE A 35 14.51 -23.59 0.55
N ASP A 36 14.10 -24.73 1.10
CA ASP A 36 14.76 -26.02 0.93
C ASP A 36 14.23 -26.80 -0.31
N THR A 37 13.34 -26.19 -1.11
CA THR A 37 12.74 -26.86 -2.27
C THR A 37 13.66 -26.74 -3.49
N PRO A 38 14.16 -27.86 -4.06
CA PRO A 38 15.03 -27.82 -5.22
C PRO A 38 14.38 -27.13 -6.42
N GLY A 39 15.07 -26.16 -7.02
CA GLY A 39 14.57 -25.40 -8.18
C GLY A 39 13.54 -24.32 -7.86
N TYR A 40 13.22 -24.06 -6.59
CA TYR A 40 12.36 -22.94 -6.20
C TYR A 40 13.06 -21.60 -6.41
N LYS A 41 12.32 -20.59 -6.90
CA LYS A 41 12.78 -19.22 -7.11
C LYS A 41 12.03 -18.28 -6.18
N SER A 42 12.79 -17.49 -5.40
CA SER A 42 12.21 -16.49 -4.51
C SER A 42 11.48 -15.40 -5.30
N ARG A 43 10.36 -14.94 -4.76
CA ARG A 43 9.52 -13.87 -5.34
C ARG A 43 9.41 -12.72 -4.36
N ASP A 44 9.24 -11.49 -4.83
CA ASP A 44 8.91 -10.35 -3.96
C ASP A 44 8.00 -9.37 -4.70
N LEU A 45 7.32 -8.51 -3.96
CA LEU A 45 6.56 -7.39 -4.49
C LEU A 45 7.47 -6.17 -4.61
N SER A 46 7.44 -5.50 -5.77
CA SER A 46 8.28 -4.32 -6.00
C SER A 46 7.84 -3.15 -5.12
N VAL A 47 8.64 -2.89 -4.08
CA VAL A 47 8.46 -1.76 -3.15
C VAL A 47 8.62 -0.43 -3.88
N GLU A 48 9.54 -0.34 -4.84
CA GLU A 48 9.76 0.87 -5.64
C GLU A 48 8.52 1.23 -6.46
N SER A 49 7.96 0.27 -7.20
CA SER A 49 6.72 0.49 -7.97
C SER A 49 5.54 0.89 -7.08
N PHE A 50 5.50 0.36 -5.86
CA PHE A 50 4.50 0.72 -4.88
C PHE A 50 4.69 2.16 -4.39
N GLN A 51 5.93 2.54 -4.04
CA GLN A 51 6.27 3.89 -3.60
C GLN A 51 6.00 4.94 -4.68
N THR A 52 6.34 4.67 -5.94
CA THR A 52 6.04 5.57 -7.07
C THR A 52 4.55 5.78 -7.21
N ARG A 53 3.74 4.70 -7.22
CA ARG A 53 2.28 4.80 -7.28
C ARG A 53 1.68 5.51 -6.06
N LEU A 54 2.26 5.29 -4.88
CA LEU A 54 1.84 5.96 -3.65
C LEU A 54 2.11 7.47 -3.73
N GLN A 55 3.27 7.86 -4.23
CA GLN A 55 3.64 9.26 -4.43
C GLN A 55 2.70 9.93 -5.44
N GLU A 56 2.43 9.27 -6.58
CA GLU A 56 1.48 9.77 -7.57
C GLU A 56 0.07 9.97 -6.99
N ALA A 57 -0.39 9.05 -6.14
CA ALA A 57 -1.68 9.17 -5.46
C ALA A 57 -1.70 10.36 -4.47
N VAL A 58 -0.59 10.60 -3.78
CA VAL A 58 -0.43 11.75 -2.89
C VAL A 58 -0.42 13.05 -3.69
N ASP A 59 0.33 13.13 -4.79
CA ASP A 59 0.44 14.33 -5.62
C ASP A 59 -0.91 14.66 -6.29
N ALA A 60 -1.61 13.65 -6.79
CA ALA A 60 -2.96 13.82 -7.36
C ALA A 60 -3.96 14.39 -6.32
N LYS A 61 -3.84 13.94 -5.05
CA LYS A 61 -4.67 14.47 -3.95
C LYS A 61 -4.35 15.93 -3.64
N HIS A 62 -3.08 16.32 -3.63
CA HIS A 62 -2.68 17.71 -3.42
C HIS A 62 -3.19 18.62 -4.55
N GLN A 63 -3.04 18.20 -5.80
CA GLN A 63 -3.53 18.96 -6.97
C GLN A 63 -5.06 19.11 -6.96
N ALA A 64 -5.80 18.09 -6.51
CA ALA A 64 -7.26 18.17 -6.35
C ALA A 64 -7.68 19.12 -5.21
N ALA A 65 -6.85 19.31 -4.19
CA ALA A 65 -7.11 20.26 -3.11
C ALA A 65 -6.81 21.71 -3.51
N GLU A 66 -5.85 21.94 -4.42
CA GLU A 66 -5.46 23.27 -4.89
C GLU A 66 -6.35 23.82 -6.01
N SER A 67 -6.99 22.96 -6.82
CA SER A 67 -7.87 23.39 -7.91
C SER A 67 -9.18 22.57 -7.97
N PRO A 68 -10.35 23.17 -7.67
CA PRO A 68 -11.65 22.52 -7.85
C PRO A 68 -11.90 22.04 -9.28
N THR A 69 -11.32 22.74 -10.27
CA THR A 69 -11.38 22.40 -11.69
C THR A 69 -10.61 21.12 -12.01
N TYR A 70 -9.48 20.88 -11.33
CA TYR A 70 -8.71 19.64 -11.48
C TYR A 70 -9.48 18.44 -10.90
N ALA A 71 -10.14 18.59 -9.75
CA ALA A 71 -10.98 17.54 -9.18
C ALA A 71 -12.14 17.12 -10.10
N LEU A 72 -12.75 18.08 -10.81
CA LEU A 72 -13.79 17.81 -11.80
C LEU A 72 -13.23 17.10 -13.04
N ASN A 73 -12.08 17.54 -13.54
CA ASN A 73 -11.41 16.95 -14.70
C ASN A 73 -10.87 15.54 -14.41
N ALA A 74 -10.33 15.28 -13.21
CA ALA A 74 -9.90 13.95 -12.78
C ALA A 74 -11.06 12.97 -12.71
N ARG A 75 -12.21 13.39 -12.15
CA ARG A 75 -13.45 12.60 -12.17
C ARG A 75 -13.96 12.33 -13.58
N LEU A 76 -13.90 13.31 -14.49
CA LEU A 76 -14.34 13.15 -15.89
C LEU A 76 -13.40 12.25 -16.71
N ALA A 77 -12.10 12.28 -16.40
CA ALA A 77 -11.07 11.48 -17.06
C ALA A 77 -11.01 10.02 -16.57
N GLY A 78 -11.97 9.58 -15.74
CA GLY A 78 -11.97 8.24 -15.16
C GLY A 78 -10.86 8.01 -14.13
N ARG A 79 -10.14 9.06 -13.72
CA ARG A 79 -9.13 9.02 -12.66
C ARG A 79 -9.85 9.27 -11.34
N ALA A 80 -10.51 8.22 -10.85
CA ALA A 80 -11.41 8.31 -9.71
C ALA A 80 -10.67 8.85 -8.48
N THR A 81 -10.94 10.11 -8.16
CA THR A 81 -10.68 10.67 -6.84
C THR A 81 -11.54 9.87 -5.86
N GLY A 82 -10.93 8.94 -5.13
CA GLY A 82 -11.46 8.25 -3.95
C GLY A 82 -12.94 7.88 -4.00
N SER A 83 -13.26 6.64 -4.36
CA SER A 83 -14.42 5.86 -3.93
C SER A 83 -14.71 4.83 -5.01
N GLY A 84 -14.01 3.73 -4.91
CA GLY A 84 -14.15 2.60 -5.82
C GLY A 84 -13.30 1.52 -5.22
N SER A 85 -13.91 0.38 -4.96
CA SER A 85 -13.24 -0.90 -4.86
C SER A 85 -12.43 -1.12 -6.14
N GLU A 86 -11.33 -0.40 -6.31
CA GLU A 86 -10.32 -0.69 -7.30
C GLU A 86 -9.61 -1.91 -6.78
N ASN A 87 -10.19 -3.04 -7.15
CA ASN A 87 -9.61 -4.36 -7.18
C ASN A 87 -8.08 -4.27 -7.25
N TRP A 88 -7.42 -4.34 -6.09
CA TRP A 88 -6.01 -4.70 -6.01
C TRP A 88 -5.78 -6.14 -6.52
N ASP A 89 -6.86 -6.86 -6.83
CA ASP A 89 -6.87 -8.02 -7.73
C ASP A 89 -6.29 -7.70 -9.12
N ARG A 90 -6.19 -6.43 -9.54
CA ARG A 90 -5.44 -5.99 -10.75
C ARG A 90 -3.98 -5.64 -10.48
N VAL A 91 -3.59 -5.35 -9.23
CA VAL A 91 -2.15 -5.32 -8.87
C VAL A 91 -1.56 -6.72 -8.83
N ARG A 92 -2.41 -7.75 -8.86
CA ARG A 92 -2.02 -9.12 -9.19
C ARG A 92 -1.47 -9.27 -10.62
N GLU A 93 -1.82 -8.37 -11.54
CA GLU A 93 -1.53 -8.50 -12.99
C GLU A 93 -0.57 -7.44 -13.55
N THR A 94 -0.17 -6.44 -12.76
CA THR A 94 0.87 -5.46 -13.16
C THR A 94 2.09 -5.50 -12.23
N ALA A 95 2.41 -6.69 -11.71
CA ALA A 95 3.80 -7.04 -11.57
C ALA A 95 4.23 -7.45 -12.99
N GLU A 96 4.69 -6.48 -13.78
CA GLU A 96 5.61 -6.83 -14.85
C GLU A 96 6.64 -7.78 -14.24
N ASP A 97 6.78 -8.88 -14.94
CA ASP A 97 7.46 -10.10 -14.59
C ASP A 97 8.97 -9.82 -14.46
N ILE A 98 9.37 -9.02 -13.47
CA ILE A 98 10.78 -8.89 -13.10
C ILE A 98 11.09 -10.07 -12.18
N LEU A 99 11.05 -11.27 -12.77
CA LEU A 99 11.81 -12.39 -12.26
C LEU A 99 13.26 -11.90 -12.17
N TYR A 100 13.77 -11.74 -10.94
CA TYR A 100 15.21 -11.79 -10.75
C TYR A 100 15.67 -13.15 -11.29
N HIS A 101 16.47 -13.11 -12.35
CA HIS A 101 16.98 -14.27 -13.07
C HIS A 101 18.23 -14.89 -12.43
N ASP A 102 18.53 -14.57 -11.16
CA ASP A 102 19.69 -15.14 -10.49
C ASP A 102 19.32 -16.48 -9.85
N ASN A 103 20.03 -17.52 -10.28
CA ASN A 103 19.66 -18.91 -10.08
C ASN A 103 20.46 -19.39 -8.85
N HIS A 104 19.82 -19.32 -7.68
CA HIS A 104 20.35 -19.49 -6.31
C HIS A 104 20.99 -18.22 -5.74
N ASP A 105 20.40 -17.60 -4.68
CA ASP A 105 21.16 -17.09 -3.52
C ASP A 105 20.37 -16.34 -2.42
N VAL A 106 19.03 -16.42 -2.31
CA VAL A 106 18.39 -15.75 -1.16
C VAL A 106 18.52 -16.62 0.08
N SER A 107 19.46 -16.26 0.97
CA SER A 107 19.65 -16.96 2.24
C SER A 107 18.47 -16.69 3.19
N LEU A 108 18.26 -17.63 4.13
CA LEU A 108 17.21 -17.53 5.14
C LEU A 108 17.33 -16.21 5.92
N GLU A 109 18.55 -15.81 6.24
CA GLU A 109 18.88 -14.58 6.95
C GLU A 109 18.37 -13.35 6.20
N THR A 110 18.52 -13.30 4.87
CA THR A 110 17.99 -12.21 4.04
C THR A 110 16.46 -12.20 4.05
N GLN A 111 15.81 -13.37 3.92
CA GLN A 111 14.35 -13.46 3.98
C GLN A 111 13.79 -13.02 5.33
N VAL A 112 14.42 -13.43 6.43
CA VAL A 112 14.05 -13.01 7.79
C VAL A 112 14.22 -11.50 7.97
N THR A 113 15.29 -10.94 7.40
CA THR A 113 15.53 -9.48 7.43
C THR A 113 14.44 -8.73 6.68
N GLU A 114 14.04 -9.19 5.50
CA GLU A 114 12.97 -8.56 4.71
C GLU A 114 11.59 -8.70 5.38
N ILE A 115 11.29 -9.84 6.03
CA ILE A 115 10.07 -10.00 6.83
C ILE A 115 10.05 -9.01 7.99
N SER A 116 11.17 -8.86 8.71
CA SER A 116 11.29 -7.93 9.82
C SER A 116 11.07 -6.49 9.36
N LYS A 117 11.71 -6.08 8.27
CA LYS A 117 11.52 -4.77 7.65
C LYS A 117 10.07 -4.51 7.26
N ASN A 118 9.43 -5.49 6.61
CA ASN A 118 8.02 -5.40 6.21
C ASN A 118 7.10 -5.31 7.44
N GLN A 119 7.38 -6.05 8.50
CA GLN A 119 6.63 -6.00 9.76
C GLN A 119 6.70 -4.62 10.42
N VAL A 120 7.89 -4.00 10.44
CA VAL A 120 8.07 -2.64 10.98
C VAL A 120 7.24 -1.64 10.18
N GLN A 121 7.27 -1.72 8.84
CA GLN A 121 6.47 -0.85 7.97
C GLN A 121 4.96 -1.02 8.20
N HIS A 122 4.50 -2.27 8.31
CA HIS A 122 3.10 -2.59 8.59
C HIS A 122 2.63 -2.00 9.93
N ASN A 123 3.40 -2.26 11.00
CA ASN A 123 3.08 -1.77 12.34
C ASN A 123 3.09 -0.23 12.41
N MET A 124 4.02 0.41 11.70
CA MET A 124 4.07 1.87 11.59
C MET A 124 2.81 2.42 10.93
N ALA A 125 2.39 1.85 9.80
CA ALA A 125 1.17 2.27 9.10
C ALA A 125 -0.07 2.13 9.99
N LEU A 126 -0.21 1.01 10.72
CA LEU A 126 -1.29 0.81 11.68
C LEU A 126 -1.25 1.81 12.84
N THR A 127 -0.06 2.13 13.36
CA THR A 127 0.11 3.09 14.46
C THR A 127 -0.37 4.48 14.04
N ILE A 128 0.02 4.93 12.84
CA ILE A 128 -0.42 6.21 12.28
C ILE A 128 -1.93 6.19 12.04
N MET A 129 -2.46 5.12 11.45
CA MET A 129 -3.90 4.97 11.17
C MET A 129 -4.73 5.04 12.46
N ASN A 130 -4.32 4.33 13.51
CA ASN A 130 -4.95 4.40 14.82
C ASN A 130 -4.90 5.81 15.42
N SER A 131 -3.80 6.54 15.21
CA SER A 131 -3.70 7.94 15.63
C SER A 131 -4.71 8.84 14.92
N GLN A 132 -4.90 8.65 13.60
CA GLN A 132 -5.90 9.38 12.83
C GLN A 132 -7.32 9.10 13.34
N PHE A 133 -7.66 7.84 13.63
CA PHE A 133 -8.96 7.51 14.20
C PHE A 133 -9.18 8.12 15.59
N ARG A 134 -8.14 8.19 16.43
CA ARG A 134 -8.23 8.88 17.73
C ARG A 134 -8.51 10.37 17.56
N LEU A 135 -7.85 11.03 16.61
CA LEU A 135 -8.09 12.45 16.30
C LEU A 135 -9.53 12.69 15.81
N LEU A 136 -10.02 11.85 14.89
CA LEU A 136 -11.39 11.93 14.40
C LEU A 136 -12.41 11.70 15.53
N ARG A 137 -12.16 10.71 16.40
CA ARG A 137 -13.01 10.45 17.55
C ARG A 137 -13.01 11.64 18.51
N ALA A 138 -11.86 12.22 18.82
CA ALA A 138 -11.76 13.40 19.68
C ALA A 138 -12.57 14.57 19.11
N ALA A 139 -12.40 14.89 17.81
CA ALA A 139 -13.12 15.97 17.15
C ALA A 139 -14.65 15.77 17.14
N VAL A 140 -15.12 14.52 17.03
CA VAL A 140 -16.56 14.21 17.12
C VAL A 140 -17.07 14.33 18.56
N THR A 141 -16.27 13.94 19.55
CA THR A 141 -16.69 13.88 20.96
C THR A 141 -16.65 15.27 21.64
N GLU A 142 -15.75 16.15 21.22
CA GLU A 142 -15.61 17.51 21.77
C GLU A 142 -16.70 18.48 21.29
N ARG A 143 -17.49 18.10 20.27
CA ARG A 143 -18.59 18.91 19.71
C ARG A 143 -19.95 18.63 20.35
N VAL A 144 -20.00 18.15 21.59
CA VAL A 144 -21.25 17.93 22.36
C VAL A 144 -21.21 18.71 23.66
#